data_AF-A0A9P8V0B1-F1
#
_entry.id   AF-A0A9P8V0B1-F1
#
_cell.length_a   1.000
_cell.length_b   1.000
_cell.length_c   1.000
_cell.angle_alpha   90.00
_cell.angle_beta   90.00
_cell.angle_gamma   90.00
#
_symmetry.space_group_name_H-M   'P 1'
#
loop_
_entity.id
_entity.type
_entity.pdbx_description
1 polymer ?
#
loop_
_entity_poly.entity_id
_entity_poly.type
_entity_poly.pdbx_seq_one_letter_code
_entity_poly.pdbx_strand_id
1 'polypeptide(L)'
;MSTEQQPKIKLYWLEKSRAQSILWLLEELKLEYELELIHRNKETMLAPPELKEVHPLGKSPVITITPVGSDKPIVIAETGFIAQYLSENFGRNSTLVPKRWKDGQENKIGGETDQWMRWMYFLHYNEGSLMSLFMMTLVVSMMKGPKVPFFIRPVTTLVVNQVFSSFLMPNVKTHMGFLEDQLSTSGGDYLCGTNLTTADIVVSFALITYRQRFDSMGVWSDSPDKLFPKVWAYIDRIESSPGYKRSAEKIKEIDDSYGVKW
;
A
#
# COMPACT_ATOMS: atom_id res chain seq x y z
N MET A 1 -31.62 -1.29 -21.39
CA MET A 1 -30.96 -1.96 -20.25
C MET A 1 -30.93 -0.94 -19.13
N SER A 2 -31.64 -1.20 -18.04
CA SER A 2 -31.63 -0.34 -16.86
C SER A 2 -30.19 -0.22 -16.36
N THR A 3 -29.61 0.97 -16.41
CA THR A 3 -28.41 1.30 -15.63
C THR A 3 -28.75 1.07 -14.17
N GLU A 4 -28.39 -0.09 -13.63
CA GLU A 4 -28.40 -0.29 -12.18
C GLU A 4 -27.59 0.85 -11.58
N GLN A 5 -28.26 1.66 -10.75
CA GLN A 5 -27.64 2.79 -10.09
C GLN A 5 -26.47 2.22 -9.26
N GLN A 6 -25.25 2.68 -9.51
CA GLN A 6 -24.11 2.28 -8.69
C GLN A 6 -24.08 3.11 -7.40
N PRO A 7 -23.57 2.57 -6.29
CA PRO A 7 -23.35 3.37 -5.09
C PRO A 7 -22.33 4.48 -5.39
N LYS A 8 -22.52 5.65 -4.77
CA LYS A 8 -21.59 6.77 -4.94
C LYS A 8 -20.35 6.53 -4.08
N ILE A 9 -19.17 6.44 -4.69
CA ILE A 9 -17.89 6.26 -3.99
C ILE A 9 -17.13 7.58 -4.02
N LYS A 10 -16.58 8.01 -2.88
CA LYS A 10 -15.64 9.13 -2.80
C LYS A 10 -14.36 8.68 -2.10
N LEU A 11 -13.21 8.93 -2.73
CA LEU A 11 -11.88 8.70 -2.16
C LEU A 11 -11.29 10.02 -1.68
N TYR A 12 -10.93 10.07 -0.39
CA TYR A 12 -10.20 11.18 0.21
C TYR A 12 -8.70 10.94 0.04
N TRP A 13 -8.16 11.45 -1.06
CA TRP A 13 -6.81 11.17 -1.50
C TRP A 13 -5.83 12.17 -0.91
N LEU A 14 -4.94 11.67 -0.05
CA LEU A 14 -3.84 12.45 0.52
C LEU A 14 -2.58 12.24 -0.33
N GLU A 15 -1.90 13.32 -0.69
CA GLU A 15 -0.64 13.24 -1.44
C GLU A 15 0.42 12.39 -0.70
N LYS A 16 1.23 11.64 -1.48
CA LYS A 16 2.30 10.76 -0.96
C LYS A 16 1.78 9.85 0.17
N SER A 17 0.67 9.16 -0.08
CA SER A 17 0.02 8.29 0.89
C SER A 17 -0.46 6.98 0.25
N ARG A 18 -0.84 6.04 1.11
CA ARG A 18 -1.44 4.76 0.74
C ARG A 18 -2.77 4.89 -0.03
N ALA A 19 -3.36 6.08 -0.10
CA ALA A 19 -4.50 6.34 -0.98
C ALA A 19 -4.19 6.09 -2.46
N GLN A 20 -2.91 6.08 -2.86
CA GLN A 20 -2.49 5.66 -4.20
C GLN A 20 -2.86 4.21 -4.52
N SER A 21 -2.68 3.27 -3.57
CA SER A 21 -3.13 1.88 -3.75
C SER A 21 -4.64 1.78 -3.90
N ILE A 22 -5.40 2.59 -3.16
CA ILE A 22 -6.86 2.58 -3.25
C ILE A 22 -7.33 3.17 -4.57
N LEU A 23 -6.70 4.25 -5.05
CA LEU A 23 -6.96 4.79 -6.38
C LEU A 23 -6.72 3.73 -7.46
N TRP A 24 -5.59 3.02 -7.40
CA TRP A 24 -5.31 1.92 -8.33
C TRP A 24 -6.34 0.79 -8.21
N LEU A 25 -6.75 0.39 -7.01
CA LEU A 25 -7.79 -0.62 -6.83
C LEU A 25 -9.12 -0.21 -7.47
N LEU A 26 -9.52 1.06 -7.35
CA LEU A 26 -10.73 1.58 -8.01
C LEU A 26 -10.63 1.48 -9.54
N GLU A 27 -9.44 1.75 -10.09
CA GLU A 27 -9.15 1.61 -11.53
C GLU A 27 -9.13 0.14 -12.02
N GLU A 28 -8.71 -0.82 -11.19
CA GLU A 28 -8.78 -2.25 -11.51
C GLU A 28 -10.21 -2.78 -11.44
N LEU A 29 -10.98 -2.31 -10.45
CA LEU A 29 -12.40 -2.65 -10.30
C LEU A 29 -13.30 -1.92 -11.31
N LYS A 30 -12.77 -0.94 -12.05
CA LYS A 30 -13.51 -0.10 -13.01
C LYS A 30 -14.72 0.57 -12.37
N LEU A 31 -14.55 1.04 -11.13
CA LEU A 31 -15.59 1.73 -10.39
C LEU A 31 -15.60 3.21 -10.74
N GLU A 32 -16.78 3.80 -10.81
CA GLU A 32 -16.92 5.26 -10.83
C GLU A 32 -16.72 5.79 -9.40
N TYR A 33 -15.92 6.86 -9.27
CA TYR A 33 -15.64 7.48 -7.97
C TYR A 33 -15.38 8.97 -8.11
N GLU A 34 -15.69 9.71 -7.05
CA GLU A 34 -15.25 11.08 -6.84
C GLU A 34 -13.91 11.09 -6.10
N LEU A 35 -13.04 12.03 -6.46
CA LEU A 35 -11.76 12.22 -5.78
C LEU A 35 -11.76 13.54 -5.02
N GLU A 36 -11.61 13.47 -3.72
CA GLU A 36 -11.40 14.64 -2.85
C GLU A 36 -9.90 14.75 -2.56
N LEU A 37 -9.27 15.79 -3.07
CA LEU A 37 -7.82 15.98 -2.94
C LEU A 37 -7.49 16.68 -1.62
N ILE A 38 -6.60 16.07 -0.86
CA ILE A 38 -6.13 16.56 0.43
C ILE A 38 -4.61 16.70 0.36
N HIS A 39 -4.13 17.89 0.71
CA HIS A 39 -2.69 18.17 0.73
C HIS A 39 -2.14 18.11 2.15
N ARG A 40 -0.88 17.70 2.27
CA ARG A 40 -0.21 17.72 3.56
C ARG A 40 0.13 19.15 3.93
N ASN A 41 0.21 19.41 5.23
CA ASN A 41 0.79 20.64 5.71
C ASN A 41 2.26 20.73 5.24
N LYS A 42 2.63 21.77 4.50
CA LYS A 42 3.95 21.88 3.84
C LYS A 42 5.13 21.88 4.81
N GLU A 43 4.92 22.29 6.07
CA GLU A 43 5.99 22.36 7.06
C GLU A 43 6.17 21.04 7.81
N THR A 44 5.06 20.40 8.18
CA THR A 44 5.05 19.20 9.04
C THR A 44 4.92 17.90 8.26
N MET A 45 4.47 17.98 7.00
CA MET A 45 4.06 16.86 6.16
C MET A 45 2.94 16.00 6.76
N LEU A 46 2.24 16.48 7.78
CA LEU A 46 1.11 15.77 8.38
C LEU A 46 -0.17 15.95 7.57
N ALA A 47 -1.10 15.01 7.70
CA ALA A 47 -2.45 15.17 7.18
C ALA A 47 -3.12 16.38 7.88
N PRO A 48 -3.91 17.18 7.14
CA PRO A 48 -4.46 18.40 7.69
C PRO A 48 -5.72 18.09 8.54
N PRO A 49 -6.13 18.97 9.46
CA PRO A 49 -7.19 18.69 10.42
C PRO A 49 -8.54 18.31 9.79
N GLU A 50 -8.82 18.78 8.58
CA GLU A 50 -10.07 18.56 7.83
C GLU A 50 -10.34 17.07 7.58
N LEU A 51 -9.29 16.23 7.56
CA LEU A 51 -9.48 14.78 7.43
C LEU A 51 -10.16 14.16 8.67
N LYS A 52 -10.15 14.87 9.81
CA LYS A 52 -10.91 14.46 11.02
C LYS A 52 -12.42 14.62 10.86
N GLU A 53 -12.86 15.52 9.98
CA GLU A 53 -14.29 15.69 9.66
C GLU A 53 -14.83 14.47 8.90
N VAL A 54 -13.95 13.71 8.23
CA VAL A 54 -14.31 12.47 7.54
C VAL A 54 -14.20 11.27 8.46
N HIS A 55 -13.07 11.13 9.17
CA HIS A 55 -12.84 10.03 10.10
C HIS A 55 -12.05 10.52 11.33
N PRO A 56 -12.46 10.20 12.57
CA PRO A 56 -11.90 10.79 13.80
C PRO A 56 -10.36 10.72 13.95
N LEU A 57 -9.72 9.69 13.37
CA LEU A 57 -8.26 9.55 13.41
C LEU A 57 -7.51 10.54 12.50
N GLY A 58 -8.18 11.16 11.52
CA GLY A 58 -7.57 12.09 10.56
C GLY A 58 -6.42 11.46 9.77
N LYS A 59 -6.56 10.19 9.38
CA LYS A 59 -5.55 9.42 8.63
C LYS A 59 -6.08 9.08 7.25
N SER A 60 -5.17 8.80 6.33
CA SER A 60 -5.46 8.36 4.96
C SER A 60 -4.85 6.96 4.75
N PRO A 61 -5.49 6.07 3.98
CA PRO A 61 -6.69 6.29 3.15
C PRO A 61 -8.02 6.22 3.91
N VAL A 62 -9.02 6.94 3.38
CA VAL A 62 -10.43 6.85 3.78
C VAL A 62 -11.29 6.98 2.53
N ILE A 63 -12.36 6.20 2.47
CA ILE A 63 -13.41 6.35 1.46
C ILE A 63 -14.78 6.55 2.13
N THR A 64 -15.69 7.16 1.39
CA THR A 64 -17.13 7.08 1.68
C THR A 64 -17.84 6.36 0.55
N ILE A 65 -18.83 5.54 0.93
CA ILE A 65 -19.71 4.87 -0.01
C ILE A 65 -21.14 5.21 0.38
N THR A 66 -21.92 5.77 -0.54
CA THR A 66 -23.36 6.01 -0.33
C THR A 66 -24.14 4.93 -1.10
N PRO A 67 -24.79 3.97 -0.40
CA PRO A 67 -25.60 2.95 -1.04
C PRO A 67 -26.77 3.55 -1.83
N VAL A 68 -27.22 2.83 -2.86
CA VAL A 68 -28.41 3.21 -3.63
C VAL A 68 -29.62 3.28 -2.71
N GLY A 69 -30.36 4.39 -2.77
CA GLY A 69 -31.53 4.63 -1.91
C GLY A 69 -31.20 5.04 -0.48
N SER A 70 -29.95 5.38 -0.17
CA SER A 70 -29.53 5.96 1.10
C SER A 70 -28.96 7.37 0.87
N ASP A 71 -29.27 8.31 1.76
CA ASP A 71 -28.60 9.62 1.84
C ASP A 71 -27.40 9.60 2.79
N LYS A 72 -27.23 8.50 3.55
CA LYS A 72 -26.16 8.36 4.54
C LYS A 72 -24.98 7.60 3.94
N PRO A 73 -23.79 8.23 3.84
CA PRO A 73 -22.58 7.52 3.48
C PRO A 73 -22.11 6.62 4.63
N ILE A 74 -21.56 5.46 4.30
CA ILE A 74 -20.69 4.70 5.20
C ILE A 74 -19.25 5.18 5.03
N VAL A 75 -18.54 5.37 6.14
CA VAL A 75 -17.12 5.74 6.16
C VAL A 75 -16.29 4.49 6.36
N ILE A 76 -15.30 4.26 5.50
CA ILE A 76 -14.42 3.09 5.57
C ILE A 76 -12.97 3.60 5.60
N ALA A 77 -12.26 3.27 6.68
CA ALA A 77 -10.86 3.59 6.92
C ALA A 77 -10.05 2.29 7.06
N GLU A 78 -8.72 2.40 7.10
CA GLU A 78 -7.73 1.30 7.06
C GLU A 78 -7.53 0.69 5.66
N THR A 79 -6.29 0.73 5.16
CA THR A 79 -5.95 0.32 3.79
C THR A 79 -6.41 -1.11 3.49
N GLY A 80 -6.08 -2.07 4.36
CA GLY A 80 -6.45 -3.47 4.19
C GLY A 80 -7.97 -3.68 4.24
N PHE A 81 -8.67 -2.98 5.13
CA PHE A 81 -10.13 -3.09 5.24
C PHE A 81 -10.85 -2.49 4.02
N ILE A 82 -10.44 -1.28 3.58
CA ILE A 82 -10.96 -0.68 2.34
C ILE A 82 -10.76 -1.63 1.16
N ALA A 83 -9.55 -2.18 1.06
CA ALA A 83 -9.19 -3.04 -0.06
C ALA A 83 -9.99 -4.35 -0.07
N GLN A 84 -10.15 -4.99 1.10
CA GLN A 84 -11.01 -6.16 1.26
C GLN A 84 -12.48 -5.83 0.95
N TYR A 85 -13.02 -4.77 1.54
CA TYR A 85 -14.41 -4.37 1.37
C TYR A 85 -14.76 -4.11 -0.11
N LEU A 86 -13.93 -3.34 -0.81
CA LEU A 86 -14.15 -3.06 -2.23
C LEU A 86 -14.07 -4.34 -3.06
N SER A 87 -13.08 -5.21 -2.78
CA SER A 87 -12.86 -6.41 -3.58
C SER A 87 -13.98 -7.45 -3.39
N GLU A 88 -14.48 -7.65 -2.18
CA GLU A 88 -15.57 -8.61 -1.90
C GLU A 88 -16.93 -8.14 -2.43
N ASN A 89 -17.18 -6.83 -2.45
CA ASN A 89 -18.45 -6.26 -2.90
C ASN A 89 -18.49 -5.99 -4.41
N PHE A 90 -17.38 -5.56 -5.01
CA PHE A 90 -17.33 -5.15 -6.41
C PHE A 90 -16.45 -6.04 -7.30
N GLY A 91 -15.62 -6.90 -6.72
CA GLY A 91 -14.62 -7.72 -7.43
C GLY A 91 -15.03 -9.18 -7.68
N ARG A 92 -16.31 -9.56 -7.51
CA ARG A 92 -16.77 -10.98 -7.55
C ARG A 92 -16.43 -11.74 -8.83
N ASN A 93 -16.26 -11.04 -9.95
CA ASN A 93 -15.89 -11.63 -11.25
C ASN A 93 -14.47 -11.26 -11.69
N SER A 94 -13.60 -10.94 -10.73
CA SER A 94 -12.21 -10.54 -10.98
C SER A 94 -11.23 -11.51 -10.32
N THR A 95 -9.95 -11.43 -10.71
CA THR A 95 -8.87 -12.15 -10.03
C THR A 95 -8.43 -11.49 -8.73
N LEU A 96 -9.01 -10.34 -8.37
CA LEU A 96 -8.56 -9.53 -7.24
C LEU A 96 -8.79 -10.20 -5.88
N VAL A 97 -9.74 -11.15 -5.82
CA VAL A 97 -10.03 -12.01 -4.67
C VAL A 97 -9.87 -13.47 -5.09
N PRO A 98 -8.90 -14.21 -4.52
CA PRO A 98 -8.79 -15.64 -4.80
C PRO A 98 -10.01 -16.44 -4.31
N LYS A 99 -10.26 -17.59 -4.94
CA LYS A 99 -11.29 -18.52 -4.49
C LYS A 99 -10.99 -18.96 -3.06
N ARG A 100 -11.92 -18.72 -2.13
CA ARG A 100 -11.72 -19.02 -0.71
C ARG A 100 -11.57 -20.52 -0.43
N TRP A 101 -12.52 -21.33 -0.88
CA TRP A 101 -12.61 -22.75 -0.50
C TRP A 101 -12.10 -23.67 -1.61
N LYS A 102 -11.42 -24.75 -1.21
CA LYS A 102 -11.23 -25.93 -2.06
C LYS A 102 -12.60 -26.59 -2.30
N ASP A 103 -12.79 -27.22 -3.45
CA ASP A 103 -14.07 -27.81 -3.83
C ASP A 103 -14.54 -28.85 -2.79
N GLY A 104 -15.75 -28.65 -2.25
CA GLY A 104 -16.35 -29.56 -1.24
C GLY A 104 -15.77 -29.41 0.18
N GLN A 105 -14.98 -28.37 0.42
CA GLN A 105 -14.37 -28.08 1.72
C GLN A 105 -14.89 -26.78 2.35
N GLU A 106 -16.06 -26.31 1.92
CA GLU A 106 -16.67 -25.07 2.40
C GLU A 106 -16.89 -25.12 3.92
N ASN A 107 -16.45 -24.07 4.61
CA ASN A 107 -16.59 -23.90 6.07
C ASN A 107 -15.87 -24.97 6.92
N LYS A 108 -14.91 -25.69 6.35
CA LYS A 108 -14.06 -26.62 7.11
C LYS A 108 -12.72 -25.98 7.45
N ILE A 109 -12.22 -26.20 8.66
CA ILE A 109 -10.90 -25.72 9.08
C ILE A 109 -9.83 -26.31 8.16
N GLY A 110 -9.04 -25.46 7.50
CA GLY A 110 -8.02 -25.89 6.53
C GLY A 110 -8.59 -26.21 5.13
N GLY A 111 -9.88 -25.99 4.93
CA GLY A 111 -10.56 -26.11 3.64
C GLY A 111 -10.25 -24.95 2.68
N GLU A 112 -9.62 -23.89 3.17
CA GLU A 112 -9.23 -22.73 2.38
C GLU A 112 -8.15 -23.07 1.34
N THR A 113 -8.15 -22.33 0.23
CA THR A 113 -7.06 -22.40 -0.76
C THR A 113 -5.83 -21.65 -0.27
N ASP A 114 -4.65 -22.11 -0.68
CA ASP A 114 -3.38 -21.48 -0.31
C ASP A 114 -3.30 -20.04 -0.83
N GLN A 115 -3.87 -19.77 -2.01
CA GLN A 115 -3.95 -18.43 -2.59
C GLN A 115 -4.80 -17.48 -1.74
N TRP A 116 -5.95 -17.93 -1.23
CA TRP A 116 -6.79 -17.12 -0.36
C TRP A 116 -6.13 -16.89 1.01
N MET A 117 -5.47 -17.90 1.57
CA MET A 117 -4.72 -17.76 2.82
C MET A 117 -3.59 -16.73 2.69
N ARG A 118 -2.84 -16.76 1.58
CA ARG A 118 -1.85 -15.74 1.23
C ARG A 118 -2.47 -14.37 1.09
N TRP A 119 -3.58 -14.25 0.38
CA TRP A 119 -4.28 -12.98 0.16
C TRP A 119 -4.70 -12.34 1.48
N MET A 120 -5.37 -13.09 2.37
CA MET A 120 -5.71 -12.61 3.71
C MET A 120 -4.47 -12.22 4.51
N TYR A 121 -3.45 -13.09 4.53
CA TYR A 121 -2.21 -12.82 5.25
C TYR A 121 -1.57 -11.50 4.79
N PHE A 122 -1.43 -11.28 3.48
CA PHE A 122 -0.74 -10.11 2.94
C PHE A 122 -1.50 -8.80 3.11
N LEU A 123 -2.84 -8.84 3.11
CA LEU A 123 -3.65 -7.67 3.47
C LEU A 123 -3.37 -7.18 4.90
N HIS A 124 -3.17 -8.11 5.84
CA HIS A 124 -2.83 -7.78 7.24
C HIS A 124 -1.33 -7.51 7.45
N TYR A 125 -0.46 -8.30 6.82
CA TYR A 125 1.00 -8.19 6.91
C TYR A 125 1.51 -6.81 6.46
N ASN A 126 0.87 -6.21 5.44
CA ASN A 126 1.29 -4.91 4.94
C ASN A 126 1.32 -3.86 6.07
N GLU A 127 0.21 -3.68 6.80
CA GLU A 127 0.16 -2.66 7.86
C GLU A 127 0.74 -3.20 9.17
N GLY A 128 0.47 -4.46 9.52
CA GLY A 128 0.90 -5.07 10.78
C GLY A 128 2.40 -5.34 10.88
N SER A 129 3.13 -5.34 9.76
CA SER A 129 4.56 -5.66 9.76
C SER A 129 5.37 -4.76 8.81
N LEU A 130 5.12 -4.82 7.50
CA LEU A 130 6.01 -4.21 6.51
C LEU A 130 6.00 -2.67 6.57
N MET A 131 4.83 -2.05 6.43
CA MET A 131 4.67 -0.59 6.49
C MET A 131 4.98 -0.05 7.88
N SER A 132 4.72 -0.81 8.95
CA SER A 132 5.09 -0.41 10.31
C SER A 132 6.60 -0.30 10.47
N LEU A 133 7.35 -1.30 9.99
CA LEU A 133 8.81 -1.24 9.95
C LEU A 133 9.30 -0.06 9.11
N PHE A 134 8.77 0.08 7.89
CA PHE A 134 9.18 1.15 7.00
C PHE A 134 8.85 2.54 7.54
N MET A 135 7.69 2.73 8.17
CA MET A 135 7.36 3.98 8.86
C MET A 135 8.38 4.29 9.96
N MET A 136 8.81 3.28 10.74
CA MET A 136 9.87 3.46 11.73
C MET A 136 11.20 3.86 11.07
N THR A 137 11.58 3.22 9.95
CA THR A 137 12.80 3.60 9.21
C THR A 137 12.74 5.06 8.75
N LEU A 138 11.59 5.54 8.30
CA LEU A 138 11.38 6.92 7.88
C LEU A 138 11.53 7.88 9.05
N VAL A 139 10.81 7.63 10.16
CA VAL A 139 10.85 8.50 11.35
C VAL A 139 12.26 8.59 11.91
N VAL A 140 12.97 7.46 12.03
CA VAL A 140 14.36 7.44 12.51
C VAL A 140 15.30 8.17 11.54
N SER A 141 15.07 8.07 10.22
CA SER A 141 15.84 8.82 9.22
C SER A 141 15.63 10.33 9.29
N MET A 142 14.44 10.81 9.67
CA MET A 142 14.14 12.23 9.81
C MET A 142 15.00 12.90 10.90
N MET A 143 15.53 12.14 11.86
CA MET A 143 16.47 12.62 12.89
C MET A 143 17.88 12.96 12.36
N LYS A 144 18.13 12.76 11.06
CA LYS A 144 19.30 13.24 10.33
C LYS A 144 18.99 14.37 9.35
N GLY A 145 17.72 14.79 9.29
CA GLY A 145 17.23 15.78 8.33
C GLY A 145 17.72 17.21 8.60
N PRO A 146 17.41 18.15 7.70
CA PRO A 146 17.90 19.53 7.75
C PRO A 146 17.41 20.33 8.98
N LYS A 147 16.34 19.86 9.63
CA LYS A 147 15.79 20.48 10.85
C LYS A 147 16.61 20.21 12.11
N VAL A 148 17.60 19.31 12.05
CA VAL A 148 18.47 18.99 13.19
C VAL A 148 19.65 19.98 13.23
N PRO A 149 19.83 20.75 14.32
CA PRO A 149 20.92 21.71 14.42
C PRO A 149 22.30 21.07 14.19
N PHE A 150 23.17 21.75 13.42
CA PHE A 150 24.43 21.17 12.96
C PHE A 150 25.34 20.70 14.10
N PHE A 151 25.28 21.37 15.26
CA PHE A 151 26.13 21.06 16.42
C PHE A 151 25.72 19.77 17.16
N ILE A 152 24.46 19.34 17.10
CA ILE A 152 24.01 18.04 17.65
C ILE A 152 24.02 16.92 16.61
N ARG A 153 24.09 17.27 15.32
CA ARG A 153 24.00 16.33 14.19
C ARG A 153 24.99 15.17 14.26
N PRO A 154 26.25 15.33 14.71
CA PRO A 154 27.16 14.19 14.84
C PRO A 154 26.62 13.12 15.82
N VAL A 155 26.11 13.55 16.98
CA VAL A 155 25.56 12.66 18.00
C VAL A 155 24.30 11.97 17.51
N THR A 156 23.35 12.72 16.93
CA THR A 156 22.12 12.12 16.39
C THR A 156 22.42 11.16 15.24
N THR A 157 23.41 11.45 14.40
CA THR A 157 23.86 10.57 13.31
C THR A 157 24.38 9.25 13.85
N LEU A 158 25.18 9.25 14.92
CA LEU A 158 25.68 8.04 15.58
C LEU A 158 24.54 7.19 16.14
N VAL A 159 23.61 7.80 16.89
CA VAL A 159 22.45 7.10 17.46
C VAL A 159 21.60 6.47 16.36
N VAL A 160 21.28 7.23 15.32
CA VAL A 160 20.49 6.74 14.19
C VAL A 160 21.22 5.59 13.47
N ASN A 161 22.53 5.71 13.20
CA ASN A 161 23.31 4.62 12.60
C ASN A 161 23.27 3.34 13.45
N GLN A 162 23.36 3.48 14.78
CA GLN A 162 23.26 2.35 15.69
C GLN A 162 21.89 1.67 15.57
N VAL A 163 20.79 2.43 15.71
CA VAL A 163 19.42 1.89 15.58
C VAL A 163 19.20 1.22 14.22
N PHE A 164 19.73 1.81 13.14
CA PHE A 164 19.68 1.22 11.82
C PHE A 164 20.42 -0.11 11.77
N SER A 165 21.68 -0.15 12.20
CA SER A 165 22.50 -1.37 12.13
C SER A 165 22.03 -2.50 13.05
N SER A 166 21.54 -2.17 14.26
CA SER A 166 21.22 -3.17 15.29
C SER A 166 19.78 -3.66 15.23
N PHE A 167 18.84 -2.85 14.71
CA PHE A 167 17.42 -3.16 14.73
C PHE A 167 16.77 -3.07 13.35
N LEU A 168 16.85 -1.93 12.67
CA LEU A 168 16.08 -1.74 11.43
C LEU A 168 16.62 -2.61 10.29
N MET A 169 17.92 -2.58 10.01
CA MET A 169 18.50 -3.31 8.88
C MET A 169 18.37 -4.83 8.97
N PRO A 170 18.58 -5.48 10.14
CA PRO A 170 18.27 -6.90 10.29
C PRO A 170 16.81 -7.21 9.96
N ASN A 171 15.86 -6.40 10.44
CA ASN A 171 14.45 -6.60 10.15
C ASN A 171 14.11 -6.33 8.68
N VAL A 172 14.68 -5.29 8.05
CA VAL A 172 14.52 -5.03 6.61
C VAL A 172 15.01 -6.24 5.81
N LYS A 173 16.19 -6.79 6.12
CA LYS A 173 16.71 -8.01 5.48
C LYS A 173 15.77 -9.20 5.66
N THR A 174 15.24 -9.41 6.87
CA THR A 174 14.25 -10.45 7.15
C THR A 174 12.99 -10.29 6.29
N HIS A 175 12.42 -9.09 6.22
CA HIS A 175 11.22 -8.84 5.43
C HIS A 175 11.44 -8.98 3.93
N MET A 176 12.59 -8.53 3.42
CA MET A 176 12.94 -8.70 2.00
C MET A 176 13.19 -10.18 1.65
N GLY A 177 13.90 -10.91 2.51
CA GLY A 177 14.10 -12.35 2.34
C GLY A 177 12.80 -13.15 2.44
N PHE A 178 11.90 -12.76 3.36
CA PHE A 178 10.56 -13.33 3.45
C PHE A 178 9.76 -13.09 2.17
N LEU A 179 9.71 -11.87 1.65
CA LEU A 179 8.99 -11.58 0.39
C LEU A 179 9.59 -12.32 -0.81
N GLU A 180 10.92 -12.43 -0.89
CA GLU A 180 11.62 -13.21 -1.92
C GLU A 180 11.22 -14.69 -1.90
N ASP A 181 11.17 -15.30 -0.70
CA ASP A 181 10.69 -16.68 -0.52
C ASP A 181 9.21 -16.82 -0.85
N GLN A 182 8.38 -15.87 -0.42
CA GLN A 182 6.94 -15.91 -0.69
C GLN A 182 6.64 -15.79 -2.19
N LEU A 183 7.39 -14.97 -2.94
CA LEU A 183 7.30 -14.90 -4.40
C LEU A 183 7.88 -16.16 -5.08
N SER A 184 8.84 -16.83 -4.45
CA SER A 184 9.35 -18.12 -4.95
C SER A 184 8.34 -19.25 -4.83
N THR A 185 7.55 -19.23 -3.76
CA THR A 185 6.64 -20.31 -3.36
C THR A 185 5.18 -20.05 -3.72
N SER A 186 4.85 -18.90 -4.34
CA SER A 186 3.46 -18.54 -4.67
C SER A 186 2.85 -19.41 -5.77
N GLY A 187 3.68 -20.12 -6.55
CA GLY A 187 3.24 -20.87 -7.72
C GLY A 187 2.95 -19.98 -8.93
N GLY A 188 3.40 -18.72 -8.90
CA GLY A 188 3.26 -17.79 -10.01
C GLY A 188 4.12 -16.54 -9.84
N ASP A 189 3.63 -15.44 -10.40
CA ASP A 189 4.36 -14.18 -10.58
C ASP A 189 3.91 -13.09 -9.59
N TYR A 190 2.91 -13.37 -8.77
CA TYR A 190 2.33 -12.50 -7.76
C TYR A 190 2.38 -13.16 -6.38
N LEU A 191 2.13 -12.39 -5.31
CA LEU A 191 2.21 -12.88 -3.93
C LEU A 191 1.22 -14.00 -3.64
N CYS A 192 0.08 -14.00 -4.33
CA CYS A 192 -1.00 -14.96 -4.14
C CYS A 192 -1.13 -15.99 -5.29
N GLY A 193 -0.17 -16.05 -6.22
CA GLY A 193 -0.16 -17.02 -7.31
C GLY A 193 0.06 -16.38 -8.67
N THR A 194 -0.69 -16.81 -9.68
CA THR A 194 -0.47 -16.42 -11.08
C THR A 194 -1.09 -15.08 -11.46
N ASN A 195 -2.07 -14.60 -10.71
CA ASN A 195 -2.85 -13.42 -11.05
C ASN A 195 -2.64 -12.31 -10.01
N LEU A 196 -2.76 -11.06 -10.47
CA LEU A 196 -2.82 -9.89 -9.60
C LEU A 196 -4.01 -10.01 -8.65
N THR A 197 -3.74 -9.80 -7.37
CA THR A 197 -4.75 -9.69 -6.31
C THR A 197 -4.69 -8.34 -5.62
N THR A 198 -5.71 -8.01 -4.84
CA THR A 198 -5.69 -6.79 -4.03
C THR A 198 -4.58 -6.77 -2.99
N ALA A 199 -4.11 -7.94 -2.52
CA ALA A 199 -2.95 -8.02 -1.65
C ALA A 199 -1.68 -7.46 -2.33
N ASP A 200 -1.50 -7.74 -3.63
CA ASP A 200 -0.39 -7.22 -4.42
C ASP A 200 -0.44 -5.69 -4.52
N ILE A 201 -1.64 -5.13 -4.74
CA ILE A 201 -1.89 -3.68 -4.83
C ILE A 201 -1.54 -2.95 -3.53
N VAL A 202 -1.87 -3.55 -2.39
CA VAL A 202 -1.63 -2.96 -1.06
C VAL A 202 -0.16 -3.08 -0.65
N VAL A 203 0.46 -4.25 -0.87
CA VAL A 203 1.88 -4.49 -0.51
C VAL A 203 2.83 -3.72 -1.42
N SER A 204 2.51 -3.59 -2.72
CA SER A 204 3.41 -2.95 -3.68
C SER A 204 3.70 -1.49 -3.34
N PHE A 205 2.76 -0.77 -2.73
CA PHE A 205 2.99 0.62 -2.32
C PHE A 205 4.20 0.75 -1.39
N ALA A 206 4.34 -0.16 -0.43
CA ALA A 206 5.48 -0.19 0.48
C ALA A 206 6.79 -0.40 -0.31
N LEU A 207 6.80 -1.38 -1.20
CA LEU A 207 7.99 -1.74 -1.96
C LEU A 207 8.41 -0.67 -2.97
N ILE A 208 7.46 -0.10 -3.71
CA ILE A 208 7.69 0.97 -4.69
C ILE A 208 8.17 2.24 -3.97
N THR A 209 7.51 2.64 -2.88
CA THR A 209 7.87 3.86 -2.13
C THR A 209 9.31 3.79 -1.59
N TYR A 210 9.77 2.61 -1.20
CA TYR A 210 11.10 2.41 -0.62
C TYR A 210 12.13 1.87 -1.60
N ARG A 211 11.75 1.58 -2.85
CA ARG A 211 12.63 1.02 -3.89
C ARG A 211 13.96 1.77 -3.99
N GLN A 212 13.88 3.08 -4.18
CA GLN A 212 15.06 3.96 -4.32
C GLN A 212 15.84 4.17 -3.01
N ARG A 213 15.24 3.81 -1.87
CA ARG A 213 15.87 4.00 -0.55
C ARG A 213 16.65 2.80 -0.09
N PHE A 214 16.34 1.59 -0.58
CA PHE A 214 16.97 0.35 -0.10
C PHE A 214 18.50 0.42 -0.11
N ASP A 215 19.11 0.96 -1.17
CA ASP A 215 20.57 1.12 -1.28
C ASP A 215 21.17 1.98 -0.15
N SER A 216 20.42 3.01 0.28
CA SER A 216 20.85 3.97 1.29
C SER A 216 20.43 3.61 2.72
N MET A 217 19.63 2.56 2.90
CA MET A 217 19.14 2.16 4.23
C MET A 217 20.24 1.58 5.12
N GLY A 218 21.27 0.94 4.54
CA GLY A 218 22.35 0.35 5.30
C GLY A 218 23.27 -0.53 4.48
N VAL A 219 24.06 -1.34 5.16
CA VAL A 219 25.07 -2.19 4.52
C VAL A 219 24.46 -3.52 4.06
N TRP A 220 24.57 -3.76 2.77
CA TRP A 220 24.19 -5.00 2.10
C TRP A 220 25.44 -5.79 1.70
N SER A 221 25.32 -7.10 1.52
CA SER A 221 26.42 -7.95 1.04
C SER A 221 26.64 -7.83 -0.48
N ASP A 222 25.60 -7.45 -1.22
CA ASP A 222 25.61 -7.06 -2.63
C ASP A 222 24.46 -6.05 -2.84
N SER A 223 24.25 -5.55 -4.06
CA SER A 223 23.12 -4.66 -4.33
C SER A 223 21.77 -5.35 -4.04
N PRO A 224 20.80 -4.66 -3.41
CA PRO A 224 19.51 -5.24 -3.01
C PRO A 224 18.76 -5.95 -4.14
N ASP A 225 18.83 -5.46 -5.36
CA ASP A 225 18.24 -6.06 -6.55
C ASP A 225 18.81 -7.44 -6.90
N LYS A 226 20.10 -7.67 -6.63
CA LYS A 226 20.72 -8.99 -6.80
C LYS A 226 20.46 -9.92 -5.64
N LEU A 227 20.28 -9.37 -4.43
CA LEU A 227 19.94 -10.16 -3.24
C LEU A 227 18.49 -10.64 -3.26
N PHE A 228 17.57 -9.84 -3.84
CA PHE A 228 16.14 -10.13 -3.89
C PHE A 228 15.59 -9.98 -5.33
N PRO A 229 16.08 -10.77 -6.29
CA PRO A 229 15.74 -10.59 -7.70
C PRO A 229 14.26 -10.80 -8.00
N LYS A 230 13.54 -11.68 -7.28
CA LYS A 230 12.10 -11.85 -7.48
C LYS A 230 11.32 -10.68 -6.93
N VAL A 231 11.72 -10.08 -5.81
CA VAL A 231 11.10 -8.85 -5.31
C VAL A 231 11.25 -7.72 -6.33
N TRP A 232 12.43 -7.55 -6.92
CA TRP A 232 12.63 -6.54 -7.97
C TRP A 232 11.81 -6.82 -9.22
N ALA A 233 11.83 -8.06 -9.72
CA ALA A 233 11.01 -8.46 -10.87
C ALA A 233 9.50 -8.29 -10.60
N TYR A 234 9.06 -8.54 -9.36
CA TYR A 234 7.69 -8.29 -8.92
C TYR A 234 7.34 -6.81 -8.96
N ILE A 235 8.21 -5.93 -8.43
CA ILE A 235 7.99 -4.48 -8.50
C ILE A 235 7.89 -4.02 -9.96
N ASP A 236 8.82 -4.44 -10.81
CA ASP A 236 8.81 -4.09 -12.25
C ASP A 236 7.53 -4.56 -12.95
N ARG A 237 7.07 -5.77 -12.64
CA ARG A 237 5.80 -6.31 -13.16
C ARG A 237 4.60 -5.47 -12.73
N ILE A 238 4.56 -5.06 -11.46
CA ILE A 238 3.49 -4.21 -10.92
C ILE A 238 3.49 -2.84 -11.60
N GLU A 239 4.64 -2.16 -11.65
CA GLU A 239 4.77 -0.83 -12.28
C GLU A 239 4.47 -0.86 -13.78
N SER A 240 4.70 -2.02 -14.42
CA SER A 240 4.38 -2.25 -15.83
C SER A 240 2.91 -2.55 -16.10
N SER A 241 2.14 -2.89 -15.08
CA SER A 241 0.75 -3.33 -15.23
C SER A 241 -0.15 -2.19 -15.75
N PRO A 242 -1.15 -2.49 -16.60
CA PRO A 242 -2.00 -1.45 -17.19
C PRO A 242 -2.75 -0.59 -16.17
N GLY A 243 -3.31 -1.18 -15.10
CA GLY A 243 -4.04 -0.41 -14.10
C GLY A 243 -3.13 0.45 -13.24
N TYR A 244 -1.91 -0.02 -12.92
CA TYR A 244 -0.95 0.80 -12.19
C TYR A 244 -0.60 2.05 -13.01
N LYS A 245 -0.30 1.88 -14.31
CA LYS A 245 -0.01 2.99 -15.21
C LYS A 245 -1.14 4.00 -15.29
N ARG A 246 -2.40 3.56 -15.46
CA ARG A 246 -3.56 4.46 -15.42
C ARG A 246 -3.65 5.25 -14.11
N SER A 247 -3.43 4.58 -12.99
CA SER A 247 -3.47 5.23 -11.68
C SER A 247 -2.32 6.25 -11.51
N ALA A 248 -1.11 5.93 -11.99
CA ALA A 248 0.06 6.79 -11.93
C ALA A 248 -0.10 8.01 -12.85
N GLU A 249 -0.66 7.84 -14.05
CA GLU A 249 -1.02 8.92 -14.95
C GLU A 249 -2.04 9.87 -14.31
N LYS A 250 -3.10 9.33 -13.69
CA LYS A 250 -4.08 10.14 -12.97
C LYS A 250 -3.46 10.92 -11.80
N ILE A 251 -2.56 10.28 -11.03
CA ILE A 251 -1.81 10.96 -9.95
C ILE A 251 -0.96 12.09 -10.52
N LYS A 252 -0.29 11.86 -11.66
CA LYS A 252 0.51 12.88 -12.32
C LYS A 252 -0.34 14.06 -12.80
N GLU A 253 -1.49 13.80 -13.41
CA GLU A 253 -2.44 14.85 -13.84
C GLU A 253 -2.92 15.69 -12.65
N ILE A 254 -3.20 15.04 -11.52
CA ILE A 254 -3.52 15.71 -10.26
C ILE A 254 -2.35 16.60 -9.84
N ASP A 255 -1.15 16.05 -9.68
CA ASP A 255 0.02 16.82 -9.23
C ASP A 255 0.35 18.02 -10.14
N ASP A 256 0.24 17.83 -11.46
CA ASP A 256 0.46 18.86 -12.48
C ASP A 256 -0.58 19.99 -12.36
N SER A 257 -1.85 19.65 -12.13
CA SER A 257 -2.94 20.65 -11.98
C SER A 257 -2.78 21.57 -10.76
N TYR A 258 -2.03 21.14 -9.74
CA TYR A 258 -1.76 21.93 -8.53
C TYR A 258 -0.33 22.48 -8.45
N GLY A 259 0.48 22.29 -9.51
CA GLY A 259 1.85 22.80 -9.57
C GLY A 259 2.81 22.11 -8.59
N VAL A 260 2.52 20.87 -8.18
CA VAL A 260 3.40 20.08 -7.32
C VAL A 260 4.53 19.50 -8.18
N LYS A 261 5.70 20.13 -8.15
CA LYS A 261 6.92 19.59 -8.78
C LYS A 261 7.62 18.61 -7.83
N TRP A 262 7.95 17.44 -8.36
CA TRP A 262 8.75 16.41 -7.68
C TRP A 262 10.24 16.72 -7.69
#